data_AF-A0A7J7MJE4-F1
#
_entry.id   AF-A0A7J7MJE4-F1
#
_cell.length_a   1.000
_cell.length_b   1.000
_cell.length_c   1.000
_cell.angle_alpha   90.00
_cell.angle_beta   90.00
_cell.angle_gamma   90.00
#
_symmetry.space_group_name_H-M   'P 1'
#
loop_
_entity.id
_entity.type
_entity.pdbx_description
1 polymer ?
#
loop_
_entity_poly.entity_id
_entity_poly.type
_entity_poly.pdbx_seq_one_letter_code
_entity_poly.pdbx_strand_id
1 'polypeptide(L)'
;MDHSEEVFMQNEKVVSARLLAHGFEYVVVDYLWYRRKVAGAYTNSLGFDAINKWGRVIPDPERWPSSKGGKGFSEVANKVHAMGLKFGIHVMRGISTQAVNANTPILDTVKVVLSHQKSRPLITFSPFLYDSLVLREMNQ
;
A
#
# COMPACT_ATOMS: atom_id res chain seq x y z
N MET A 1 -12.70 1.04 10.18
CA MET A 1 -11.92 2.27 9.94
C MET A 1 -12.43 2.90 8.65
N ASP A 2 -12.91 4.12 8.72
CA ASP A 2 -13.72 4.76 7.66
C ASP A 2 -12.89 5.72 6.79
N HIS A 3 -11.83 5.19 6.20
CA HIS A 3 -11.03 5.92 5.21
C HIS A 3 -11.48 5.48 3.82
N SER A 4 -12.28 6.31 3.15
CA SER A 4 -12.70 6.12 1.75
C SER A 4 -11.97 7.10 0.83
N GLU A 5 -11.91 6.76 -0.46
CA GLU A 5 -11.39 7.65 -1.50
C GLU A 5 -12.10 9.01 -1.49
N GLU A 6 -13.42 9.02 -1.27
CA GLU A 6 -14.19 10.27 -1.24
C GLU A 6 -13.74 11.21 -0.11
N VAL A 7 -13.62 10.69 1.11
CA VAL A 7 -13.17 11.46 2.28
C VAL A 7 -11.74 11.95 2.08
N PHE A 8 -10.88 11.09 1.51
CA PHE A 8 -9.51 11.48 1.14
C PHE A 8 -9.55 12.67 0.19
N MET A 9 -10.23 12.55 -0.95
CA MET A 9 -10.33 13.61 -1.97
C MET A 9 -10.93 14.92 -1.45
N GLN A 10 -11.80 14.89 -0.44
CA GLN A 10 -12.32 16.11 0.18
C GLN A 10 -11.23 16.83 0.99
N ASN A 11 -10.44 16.09 1.76
CA ASN A 11 -9.30 16.66 2.50
C ASN A 11 -8.26 17.27 1.55
N GLU A 12 -7.99 16.59 0.43
CA GLU A 12 -7.04 17.07 -0.58
C GLU A 12 -7.37 18.45 -1.13
N LYS A 13 -8.66 18.68 -1.42
CA LYS A 13 -9.13 19.98 -1.89
C LYS A 13 -8.91 21.08 -0.85
N VAL A 14 -9.06 20.75 0.43
CA VAL A 14 -8.81 21.71 1.53
C VAL A 14 -7.32 22.03 1.64
N VAL A 15 -6.44 21.02 1.56
CA VAL A 15 -4.99 21.21 1.58
C VAL A 15 -4.55 22.06 0.38
N SER A 16 -4.99 21.71 -0.83
CA SER A 16 -4.68 22.48 -2.05
C SER A 16 -5.15 23.94 -1.93
N ALA A 17 -6.39 24.17 -1.49
CA ALA A 17 -6.96 25.51 -1.45
C ALA A 17 -6.40 26.41 -0.33
N ARG A 18 -5.93 25.83 0.78
CA ARG A 18 -5.58 26.61 1.99
C ARG A 18 -4.15 26.49 2.43
N LEU A 19 -3.51 25.34 2.21
CA LEU A 19 -2.21 25.02 2.81
C LEU A 19 -1.08 24.94 1.78
N LEU A 20 -1.40 24.74 0.50
CA LEU A 20 -0.40 24.68 -0.57
C LEU A 20 0.45 25.97 -0.66
N ALA A 21 -0.20 27.15 -0.52
CA ALA A 21 0.50 28.44 -0.51
C ALA A 21 1.48 28.60 0.67
N HIS A 22 1.34 27.76 1.70
CA HIS A 22 2.21 27.73 2.89
C HIS A 22 3.23 26.58 2.84
N GLY A 23 3.38 25.88 1.71
CA GLY A 23 4.39 24.84 1.50
C GLY A 23 3.94 23.42 1.87
N PHE A 24 2.68 23.21 2.25
CA PHE A 24 2.14 21.87 2.48
C PHE A 24 1.79 21.21 1.15
N GLU A 25 2.65 20.32 0.69
CA GLU A 25 2.53 19.69 -0.62
C GLU A 25 2.20 18.19 -0.58
N TYR A 26 2.46 17.49 0.54
CA TYR A 26 2.25 16.04 0.60
C TYR A 26 0.94 15.66 1.24
N VAL A 27 0.28 14.69 0.61
CA VAL A 27 -0.95 14.08 1.08
C VAL A 27 -0.82 12.57 1.05
N VAL A 28 -1.06 11.97 2.20
CA VAL A 28 -0.58 10.62 2.50
C VAL A 28 -1.73 9.73 2.92
N VAL A 29 -1.87 8.61 2.22
CA VAL A 29 -2.73 7.51 2.68
C VAL A 29 -1.95 6.66 3.66
N ASP A 30 -2.38 6.69 4.93
CA ASP A 30 -1.74 5.92 6.00
C ASP A 30 -2.14 4.42 5.96
N TYR A 31 -1.79 3.72 7.04
CA TYR A 31 -1.70 2.27 7.14
C TYR A 31 -2.98 1.53 6.75
N LEU A 32 -2.79 0.30 6.26
CA LEU A 32 -3.86 -0.65 5.92
C LEU A 32 -4.84 -0.19 4.83
N TRP A 33 -4.40 0.62 3.86
CA TRP A 33 -5.18 0.95 2.65
C TRP A 33 -5.51 -0.26 1.73
N TYR A 34 -4.89 -1.42 1.99
CA TYR A 34 -5.15 -2.70 1.32
C TYR A 34 -6.06 -3.67 2.09
N ARG A 35 -6.37 -3.40 3.37
CA ARG A 35 -7.28 -4.23 4.19
C ARG A 35 -8.72 -4.17 3.67
N ARG A 36 -9.38 -5.29 3.37
CA ARG A 36 -10.76 -5.29 2.86
C ARG A 36 -11.74 -4.68 3.86
N LYS A 37 -12.71 -3.88 3.40
CA LYS A 37 -13.79 -3.28 4.22
C LYS A 37 -14.91 -4.28 4.51
N VAL A 38 -14.57 -5.42 5.14
CA VAL A 38 -15.53 -6.47 5.51
C VAL A 38 -15.58 -6.69 7.02
N ALA A 39 -16.68 -7.25 7.52
CA ALA A 39 -16.81 -7.61 8.94
C ALA A 39 -15.70 -8.58 9.36
N GLY A 40 -15.09 -8.35 10.53
CA GLY A 40 -13.97 -9.16 11.05
C GLY A 40 -12.57 -8.74 10.55
N ALA A 41 -12.47 -7.80 9.61
CA ALA A 41 -11.20 -7.26 9.13
C ALA A 41 -10.62 -6.18 10.07
N TYR A 42 -10.27 -6.57 11.30
CA TYR A 42 -9.58 -5.71 12.26
C TYR A 42 -8.10 -5.57 11.94
N THR A 43 -7.42 -4.60 12.56
CA THR A 43 -6.01 -4.26 12.28
C THR A 43 -5.06 -5.46 12.33
N ASN A 44 -5.28 -6.38 13.26
CA ASN A 44 -4.49 -7.59 13.48
C ASN A 44 -5.03 -8.87 12.79
N SER A 45 -6.12 -8.78 12.02
CA SER A 45 -6.70 -9.94 11.34
C SER A 45 -5.82 -10.40 10.16
N LEU A 46 -5.65 -11.73 10.04
CA LEU A 46 -5.03 -12.39 8.89
C LEU A 46 -6.08 -12.78 7.86
N GLY A 47 -5.70 -12.82 6.58
CA GLY A 47 -6.59 -13.32 5.50
C GLY A 47 -7.49 -12.26 4.85
N PHE A 48 -7.39 -11.00 5.26
CA PHE A 48 -8.24 -9.91 4.77
C PHE A 48 -7.52 -8.86 3.93
N ASP A 49 -6.28 -9.12 3.49
CA ASP A 49 -5.55 -8.12 2.70
C ASP A 49 -5.86 -8.35 1.22
N ALA A 50 -6.13 -7.28 0.49
CA ALA A 50 -6.18 -7.33 -0.96
C ALA A 50 -4.75 -7.46 -1.50
N ILE A 51 -4.42 -8.62 -2.04
CA ILE A 51 -3.13 -8.91 -2.69
C ILE A 51 -3.37 -9.33 -4.14
N ASN A 52 -2.43 -8.98 -5.03
CA ASN A 52 -2.44 -9.47 -6.40
C ASN A 52 -1.76 -10.85 -6.52
N LYS A 53 -1.77 -11.42 -7.73
CA LYS A 53 -1.16 -12.74 -8.02
C LYS A 53 0.34 -12.84 -7.74
N TRP A 54 1.02 -11.71 -7.52
CA TRP A 54 2.46 -11.62 -7.24
C TRP A 54 2.75 -11.34 -5.76
N GLY A 55 1.75 -11.46 -4.89
CA GLY A 55 1.90 -11.20 -3.45
C GLY A 55 2.04 -9.74 -3.06
N ARG A 56 1.83 -8.79 -3.98
CA ARG A 56 1.87 -7.35 -3.69
C ARG A 56 0.50 -6.90 -3.19
N VAL A 57 0.48 -6.09 -2.12
CA VAL A 57 -0.74 -5.46 -1.62
C VAL A 57 -1.29 -4.45 -2.63
N ILE A 58 -2.62 -4.39 -2.78
CA ILE A 58 -3.33 -3.49 -3.69
C ILE A 58 -4.45 -2.76 -2.95
N PRO A 59 -4.89 -1.56 -3.42
CA PRO A 59 -5.90 -0.80 -2.72
C PRO A 59 -7.22 -1.56 -2.72
N ASP A 60 -7.86 -1.63 -1.55
CA ASP A 60 -9.15 -2.27 -1.40
C ASP A 60 -10.20 -1.58 -2.30
N PRO A 61 -10.77 -2.24 -3.33
CA PRO A 61 -11.62 -1.58 -4.31
C PRO A 61 -12.96 -1.07 -3.76
N GLU A 62 -13.37 -1.50 -2.57
CA GLU A 62 -14.54 -0.96 -1.87
C GLU A 62 -14.23 0.40 -1.23
N ARG A 63 -13.03 0.57 -0.67
CA ARG A 63 -12.56 1.86 -0.14
C ARG A 63 -12.03 2.79 -1.22
N TRP A 64 -11.46 2.22 -2.27
CA TRP A 64 -10.81 2.92 -3.38
C TRP A 64 -11.44 2.50 -4.71
N PRO A 65 -12.66 2.96 -5.04
CA PRO A 65 -13.37 2.55 -6.26
C PRO A 65 -12.58 2.78 -7.55
N SER A 66 -11.71 3.80 -7.60
CA SER A 66 -10.85 4.08 -8.75
C SER A 66 -9.76 3.02 -8.99
N SER A 67 -9.45 2.19 -7.98
CA SER A 67 -8.45 1.12 -8.08
C SER A 67 -8.95 -0.12 -8.82
N LYS A 68 -10.28 -0.21 -9.06
CA LYS A 68 -10.92 -1.33 -9.76
C LYS A 68 -10.27 -1.60 -11.12
N GLY A 69 -10.21 -2.87 -11.49
CA GLY A 69 -9.56 -3.31 -12.72
C GLY A 69 -8.03 -3.28 -12.66
N GLY A 70 -7.43 -3.22 -11.46
CA GLY A 70 -5.98 -3.30 -11.28
C GLY A 70 -5.25 -1.97 -11.53
N LYS A 71 -5.96 -0.85 -11.50
CA LYS A 71 -5.40 0.49 -11.72
C LYS A 71 -4.58 1.02 -10.54
N GLY A 72 -4.71 0.40 -9.37
CA GLY A 72 -4.00 0.81 -8.15
C GLY A 72 -4.39 2.24 -7.74
N PHE A 73 -3.41 3.03 -7.30
CA PHE A 73 -3.64 4.43 -6.91
C PHE A 73 -3.46 5.43 -8.06
N SER A 74 -3.22 4.98 -9.28
CA SER A 74 -2.85 5.88 -10.40
C SER A 74 -3.88 6.99 -10.63
N GLU A 75 -5.17 6.69 -10.56
CA GLU A 75 -6.22 7.71 -10.71
C GLU A 75 -6.27 8.70 -9.54
N VAL A 76 -6.06 8.24 -8.31
CA VAL A 76 -5.99 9.12 -7.13
C VAL A 76 -4.77 10.03 -7.21
N ALA A 77 -3.60 9.46 -7.51
CA ALA A 77 -2.36 10.20 -7.67
C ALA A 77 -2.49 11.27 -8.78
N ASN A 78 -3.09 10.93 -9.92
CA ASN A 78 -3.33 11.90 -10.99
C ASN A 78 -4.22 13.07 -10.56
N LYS A 79 -5.29 12.82 -9.80
CA LYS A 79 -6.15 13.89 -9.27
C LYS A 79 -5.37 14.77 -8.29
N VAL A 80 -4.57 14.17 -7.41
CA VAL A 80 -3.71 14.89 -6.45
C VAL A 80 -2.69 15.76 -7.16
N HIS A 81 -1.98 15.21 -8.16
CA HIS A 81 -1.00 15.94 -8.95
C HIS A 81 -1.63 17.10 -9.74
N ALA A 82 -2.85 16.91 -10.27
CA ALA A 82 -3.58 17.98 -10.96
C ALA A 82 -3.94 19.16 -10.03
N MET A 83 -3.97 18.95 -8.71
CA MET A 83 -4.17 20.00 -7.69
C MET A 83 -2.86 20.66 -7.23
N GLY A 84 -1.72 20.30 -7.82
CA GLY A 84 -0.40 20.80 -7.43
C GLY A 84 0.17 20.17 -6.15
N LEU A 85 -0.41 19.07 -5.69
CA LEU A 85 0.01 18.31 -4.50
C LEU A 85 0.82 17.07 -4.92
N LYS A 86 1.46 16.42 -3.95
CA LYS A 86 2.25 15.18 -4.09
C LYS A 86 1.58 14.04 -3.32
N PHE A 87 1.42 12.91 -3.99
CA PHE A 87 0.75 11.74 -3.41
C PHE A 87 1.73 10.77 -2.73
N GLY A 88 1.43 10.39 -1.50
CA GLY A 88 2.20 9.40 -0.73
C GLY A 88 1.33 8.27 -0.18
N ILE A 89 1.96 7.12 0.03
CA ILE A 89 1.35 5.98 0.72
C ILE A 89 2.30 5.46 1.80
N HIS A 90 1.74 4.98 2.90
CA HIS A 90 2.48 4.22 3.90
C HIS A 90 2.48 2.73 3.57
N VAL A 91 3.64 2.08 3.59
CA VAL A 91 3.79 0.64 3.39
C VAL A 91 4.50 -0.01 4.58
N MET A 92 4.00 -1.18 5.00
CA MET A 92 4.66 -1.97 6.04
C MET A 92 5.91 -2.64 5.48
N ARG A 93 6.98 -2.68 6.27
CA ARG A 93 8.21 -3.38 5.89
C ARG A 93 7.95 -4.86 5.67
N GLY A 94 8.44 -5.40 4.56
CA GLY A 94 8.50 -6.84 4.29
C GLY A 94 7.50 -7.31 3.24
N ILE A 95 7.12 -8.59 3.35
CA ILE A 95 6.18 -9.27 2.46
C ILE A 95 4.91 -9.62 3.23
N SER A 96 3.75 -9.61 2.56
CA SER A 96 2.48 -9.98 3.19
C SER A 96 2.54 -11.42 3.72
N THR A 97 2.16 -11.64 4.97
CA THR A 97 2.00 -12.99 5.54
C THR A 97 1.02 -13.83 4.71
N GLN A 98 0.00 -13.22 4.09
CA GLN A 98 -0.91 -13.92 3.18
C GLN A 98 -0.21 -14.37 1.90
N ALA A 99 0.69 -13.54 1.35
CA ALA A 99 1.50 -13.91 0.19
C ALA A 99 2.46 -15.06 0.50
N VAL A 100 3.08 -15.04 1.70
CA VAL A 100 3.95 -16.14 2.19
C VAL A 100 3.16 -17.43 2.35
N ASN A 101 2.02 -17.40 3.05
CA ASN A 101 1.20 -18.58 3.27
C ASN A 101 0.62 -19.16 1.97
N ALA A 102 0.33 -18.31 0.99
CA ALA A 102 -0.14 -18.72 -0.33
C ALA A 102 1.00 -19.07 -1.30
N ASN A 103 2.26 -18.96 -0.88
CA ASN A 103 3.46 -19.17 -1.71
C ASN A 103 3.38 -18.46 -3.08
N THR A 104 2.94 -17.20 -3.08
CA THR A 104 2.74 -16.45 -4.32
C THR A 104 4.08 -16.22 -5.03
N PRO A 105 4.12 -16.29 -6.38
CA PRO A 105 5.34 -15.99 -7.12
C PRO A 105 5.75 -14.52 -6.95
N ILE A 106 7.06 -14.25 -6.98
CA ILE A 106 7.60 -12.90 -7.02
C ILE A 106 7.82 -12.52 -8.49
N LEU A 107 7.16 -11.45 -8.94
CA LEU A 107 7.32 -10.91 -10.29
C LEU A 107 8.76 -10.42 -10.52
N ASP A 108 9.29 -10.68 -11.72
CA ASP A 108 10.63 -10.27 -12.17
C ASP A 108 11.79 -10.81 -11.32
N THR A 109 11.64 -12.05 -10.83
CA THR A 109 12.79 -12.75 -10.27
C THR A 109 13.77 -13.13 -11.38
N VAL A 110 14.96 -12.53 -11.34
CA VAL A 110 16.10 -13.07 -12.08
C VAL A 110 16.37 -14.44 -11.45
N LYS A 111 16.11 -15.52 -12.19
CA LYS A 111 16.65 -16.84 -11.83
C LYS A 111 18.17 -16.76 -11.98
N VAL A 112 18.86 -16.26 -10.96
CA VAL A 112 20.27 -16.55 -10.82
C VAL A 112 20.34 -18.04 -10.53
N VAL A 113 20.72 -18.83 -11.53
CA VAL A 113 21.03 -20.25 -11.37
C VAL A 113 22.27 -20.33 -10.49
N LEU A 114 22.07 -20.34 -9.17
CA LEU A 114 23.14 -20.62 -8.21
C LEU A 114 23.23 -22.14 -8.07
N SER A 115 24.25 -22.72 -8.69
CA SER A 115 24.58 -24.16 -8.65
C SER A 115 25.03 -24.68 -7.28
N HIS A 116 24.87 -23.94 -6.18
CA HIS A 116 25.39 -24.34 -4.87
C HIS A 116 24.38 -24.01 -3.76
N GLN A 117 23.52 -24.98 -3.48
CA GLN A 117 22.65 -24.97 -2.32
C GLN A 117 23.51 -25.15 -1.06
N LYS A 118 23.59 -24.11 -0.21
CA LYS A 118 24.02 -24.28 1.19
C LYS A 118 22.84 -23.93 2.09
N SER A 119 22.36 -24.92 2.82
CA SER A 119 21.33 -24.79 3.85
C SER A 119 21.74 -23.73 4.87
N ARG A 120 20.84 -22.79 5.17
CA ARG A 120 21.00 -21.80 6.24
C ARG A 120 19.71 -21.66 7.05
N PRO A 121 19.82 -21.34 8.35
CA PRO A 121 18.83 -21.71 9.36
C PRO A 121 17.63 -20.77 9.39
N LEU A 122 16.55 -21.26 9.99
CA LEU A 122 15.28 -20.57 10.22
C LEU A 122 15.51 -19.24 10.95
N ILE A 123 15.24 -18.13 10.26
CA ILE A 123 15.07 -16.82 10.88
C ILE A 123 13.65 -16.78 11.44
N THR A 124 13.50 -16.75 12.76
CA THR A 124 12.23 -16.47 13.41
C THR A 124 11.84 -15.01 13.16
N PHE A 125 10.71 -14.80 12.49
CA PHE A 125 10.11 -13.46 12.39
C PHE A 125 9.41 -13.15 13.71
N SER A 126 9.95 -12.19 14.47
CA SER A 126 9.22 -11.52 15.55
C SER A 126 8.15 -10.60 14.93
N PRO A 127 6.87 -10.66 15.33
CA PRO A 127 5.81 -9.86 14.75
C PRO A 127 5.76 -8.41 15.26
N PHE A 128 6.68 -8.00 16.14
CA PHE A 128 6.66 -6.66 16.72
C PHE A 128 8.04 -6.02 16.66
N LEU A 129 8.21 -5.14 15.68
CA LEU A 129 9.07 -3.97 15.81
C LEU A 129 8.37 -2.81 15.09
N TYR A 130 7.82 -1.89 15.89
CA TYR A 130 7.50 -0.54 15.45
C TYR A 130 8.81 0.14 15.05
N ASP A 131 9.03 0.41 13.75
CA ASP A 131 9.53 1.71 13.29
C ASP A 131 9.65 1.86 11.75
N SER A 132 9.53 3.13 11.34
CA SER A 132 9.91 3.79 10.08
C SER A 132 8.95 3.85 8.87
N LEU A 133 8.56 5.11 8.62
CA LEU A 133 7.87 5.70 7.47
C LEU A 133 8.62 5.38 6.15
N VAL A 134 8.00 4.61 5.26
CA VAL A 134 8.44 4.54 3.85
C VAL A 134 7.41 5.28 3.01
N LEU A 135 7.68 6.56 2.74
CA LEU A 135 6.96 7.33 1.72
C LEU A 135 7.51 6.92 0.36
N ARG A 136 6.68 6.30 -0.48
CA ARG A 136 6.97 6.15 -1.91
C ARG A 136 6.14 7.16 -2.68
N GLU A 137 6.83 8.04 -3.39
CA GLU A 137 6.23 8.89 -4.42
C GLU A 137 5.85 8.01 -5.62
N MET A 138 4.61 8.10 -6.06
CA MET A 138 4.15 7.44 -7.28
C MET A 138 4.32 8.40 -8.45
N ASN A 139 5.52 8.46 -9.04
CA ASN A 139 5.74 9.23 -10.26
C ASN A 139 5.12 8.54 -11.48
N GLN A 140 4.69 9.37 -12.43
CA GLN A 140 3.99 9.03 -13.68
C GLN A 140 4.64 7.89 -14.46
#